data_AF-A0A7W5ZLR4-F1
#
_entry.id   AF-A0A7W5ZLR4-F1
#
_cell.length_a   1.000
_cell.length_b   1.000
_cell.length_c   1.000
_cell.angle_alpha   90.00
_cell.angle_beta   90.00
_cell.angle_gamma   90.00
#
_symmetry.space_group_name_H-M   'P 1'
#
loop_
_entity.id
_entity.type
_entity.pdbx_description
1 polymer ?
#
loop_
_entity_poly.entity_id
_entity_poly.type
_entity_poly.pdbx_seq_one_letter_code
_entity_poly.pdbx_strand_id
1 'polypeptide(L)'
;MKPDQKATCPSAEPKAGAVLLGVVKQDGEVALLSQRIEIDEHFIETASQGRDLGQRFRFASPCAAKGCANWSGHHCMVLDIARQLAHIEPHVDELLPACSIRTTCRWFMQEGGDACRICPKINTGFAEVETV
;
A
#
# COMPACT_ATOMS: atom_id res chain seq x y z
N MET A 1 -3.29 -10.71 24.16
CA MET A 1 -2.78 -10.13 22.89
C MET A 1 -1.51 -10.85 22.49
N LYS A 2 -1.44 -11.39 21.28
CA LYS A 2 -0.16 -11.88 20.74
C LYS A 2 0.72 -10.66 20.44
N PRO A 3 2.04 -10.70 20.73
CA PRO A 3 2.95 -9.64 20.32
C PRO A 3 2.79 -9.43 18.81
N ASP A 4 2.82 -8.16 18.40
CA ASP A 4 2.61 -7.73 17.01
C ASP A 4 3.53 -8.56 16.10
N GLN A 5 2.97 -9.58 15.46
CA GLN A 5 3.66 -10.40 14.48
C GLN A 5 4.19 -9.43 13.43
N LYS A 6 5.46 -9.58 12.99
CA LYS A 6 6.15 -8.66 12.05
C LYS A 6 5.27 -8.37 10.82
N ALA A 7 4.40 -7.36 10.92
CA ALA A 7 3.45 -7.03 9.90
C ALA A 7 4.12 -6.17 8.85
N THR A 8 3.64 -6.24 7.62
CA THR A 8 4.11 -5.43 6.50
C THR A 8 3.10 -4.32 6.25
N CYS A 9 3.57 -3.07 6.28
CA CYS A 9 2.81 -1.90 5.86
C CYS A 9 2.69 -1.89 4.34
N PRO A 10 1.48 -1.83 3.75
CA PRO A 10 1.29 -1.73 2.29
C PRO A 10 1.35 -0.28 1.77
N SER A 11 1.75 0.68 2.61
CA SER A 11 1.75 2.12 2.34
C SER A 11 3.07 2.72 2.79
N ALA A 12 4.17 2.07 2.41
CA ALA A 12 5.52 2.47 2.81
C ALA A 12 6.11 3.50 1.84
N GLU A 13 7.07 4.28 2.34
CA GLU A 13 7.94 5.12 1.51
C GLU A 13 8.90 4.27 0.65
N PRO A 14 9.34 4.78 -0.51
CA PRO A 14 10.37 4.13 -1.32
C PRO A 14 11.72 4.22 -0.61
N LYS A 15 12.19 3.09 -0.08
CA LYS A 15 13.52 2.94 0.55
C LYS A 15 14.13 1.62 0.12
N ALA A 16 15.45 1.53 0.12
CA ALA A 16 16.14 0.28 -0.18
C ALA A 16 15.65 -0.84 0.78
N GLY A 17 15.42 -2.03 0.23
CA GLY A 17 14.80 -3.15 0.92
C GLY A 17 13.27 -3.09 1.03
N ALA A 18 12.62 -2.03 0.54
CA ALA A 18 11.17 -2.02 0.39
C ALA A 18 10.74 -2.96 -0.74
N VAL A 19 9.55 -3.54 -0.61
CA VAL A 19 8.94 -4.36 -1.66
C VAL A 19 8.21 -3.45 -2.62
N LEU A 20 8.46 -3.60 -3.91
CA LEU A 20 7.61 -3.06 -4.97
C LEU A 20 6.27 -3.82 -4.96
N LEU A 21 5.25 -3.22 -4.36
CA LEU A 21 3.95 -3.83 -4.14
C LEU A 21 3.05 -3.75 -5.39
N GLY A 22 3.16 -2.67 -6.16
CA GLY A 22 2.31 -2.45 -7.31
C GLY A 22 2.75 -1.28 -8.18
N VAL A 23 2.17 -1.20 -9.37
CA VAL A 23 2.36 -0.11 -10.32
C VAL A 23 1.07 0.71 -10.37
N VAL A 24 1.20 2.04 -10.28
CA VAL A 24 0.08 2.97 -10.40
C VAL A 24 -0.28 3.11 -11.88
N LYS A 25 -1.53 2.81 -12.23
CA LYS A 25 -2.09 2.98 -13.57
C LYS A 25 -2.47 4.44 -13.83
N GLN A 26 -2.79 4.76 -15.08
CA GLN A 26 -3.21 6.11 -15.47
C GLN A 26 -4.50 6.59 -14.78
N ASP A 27 -5.40 5.66 -14.43
CA ASP A 27 -6.64 5.93 -13.70
C ASP A 27 -6.42 6.10 -12.18
N GLY A 28 -5.17 6.03 -11.71
CA GLY A 28 -4.81 6.16 -10.31
C GLY A 28 -4.93 4.86 -9.49
N GLU A 29 -5.51 3.80 -10.07
CA GLU A 29 -5.55 2.50 -9.39
C GLU A 29 -4.19 1.79 -9.45
N VAL A 30 -3.94 0.91 -8.49
CA VAL A 30 -2.71 0.16 -8.35
C VAL A 30 -2.88 -1.26 -8.85
N ALA A 31 -2.14 -1.61 -9.90
CA ALA A 31 -1.96 -2.99 -10.33
C ALA A 31 -0.98 -3.69 -9.38
N LEU A 32 -1.49 -4.51 -8.46
CA LEU A 32 -0.69 -5.25 -7.48
C LEU A 32 0.14 -6.35 -8.14
N LEU A 33 1.39 -6.49 -7.69
CA LEU A 33 2.30 -7.54 -8.16
C LEU A 33 2.11 -8.82 -7.35
N SER A 34 2.06 -9.95 -8.05
CA SER A 34 2.04 -11.28 -7.45
C SER A 34 3.40 -11.70 -6.91
N GLN A 35 4.48 -11.28 -7.56
CA GLN A 35 5.85 -11.54 -7.14
C GLN A 35 6.32 -10.53 -6.07
N ARG A 36 7.13 -11.03 -5.14
CA ARG A 36 7.84 -10.18 -4.18
C ARG A 36 9.13 -9.70 -4.83
N ILE A 37 9.20 -8.41 -5.13
CA ILE A 37 10.38 -7.76 -5.69
C ILE A 37 10.86 -6.73 -4.67
N GLU A 38 12.07 -6.88 -4.16
CA GLU A 38 12.69 -5.90 -3.27
C GLU A 38 13.52 -4.92 -4.10
N ILE A 39 13.37 -3.63 -3.80
CA ILE A 39 14.08 -2.55 -4.51
C ILE A 39 15.38 -2.23 -3.80
N ASP A 40 16.38 -1.79 -4.57
CA ASP A 40 17.65 -1.29 -4.07
C ASP A 40 17.80 0.22 -4.30
N GLU A 41 18.94 0.76 -3.90
CA GLU A 41 19.26 2.18 -4.09
C GLU A 41 19.31 2.54 -5.59
N HIS A 42 19.83 1.65 -6.43
CA HIS A 42 19.93 1.88 -7.87
C HIS A 42 18.55 2.03 -8.54
N PHE A 43 17.58 1.21 -8.14
CA PHE A 43 16.19 1.35 -8.56
C PHE A 43 15.64 2.72 -8.19
N ILE A 44 15.84 3.15 -6.93
CA ILE A 44 15.33 4.43 -6.44
C ILE A 44 15.95 5.59 -7.20
N GLU A 45 17.27 5.62 -7.35
CA GLU A 45 18.00 6.64 -8.09
C GLU A 45 17.51 6.75 -9.54
N THR A 46 17.36 5.62 -10.22
CA THR A 46 16.94 5.55 -11.61
C THR A 46 15.47 5.97 -11.77
N ALA A 47 14.59 5.47 -10.90
CA ALA A 47 13.16 5.78 -10.96
C ALA A 47 12.86 7.25 -10.62
N SER A 48 13.69 7.86 -9.75
CA SER A 48 13.57 9.26 -9.32
C SER A 48 13.93 10.26 -10.43
N GLN A 49 14.56 9.83 -11.52
CA GLN A 49 14.80 10.70 -12.69
C GLN A 49 13.53 11.00 -13.49
N GLY A 50 12.43 10.28 -13.24
CA GLY A 50 11.14 10.51 -13.87
C GLY A 50 10.16 11.24 -12.96
N ARG A 51 8.86 10.96 -13.13
CA ARG A 51 7.83 11.39 -12.16
C ARG A 51 8.07 10.77 -10.80
N ASP A 52 7.53 11.40 -9.76
CA ASP A 52 7.58 10.94 -8.37
C ASP A 52 7.28 9.43 -8.25
N LEU A 53 8.05 8.73 -7.40
CA LEU A 53 7.92 7.30 -7.23
C LEU A 53 6.53 6.92 -6.72
N GLY A 54 5.96 7.69 -5.80
CA GLY A 54 4.62 7.45 -5.26
C GLY A 54 3.53 7.59 -6.31
N GLN A 55 3.73 8.41 -7.35
CA GLN A 55 2.80 8.52 -8.48
C GLN A 55 2.89 7.36 -9.47
N ARG A 56 3.95 6.53 -9.39
CA ARG A 56 4.24 5.46 -10.36
C ARG A 56 4.18 4.08 -9.75
N PHE A 57 4.49 3.98 -8.46
CA PHE A 57 4.74 2.73 -7.77
C PHE A 57 4.19 2.81 -6.36
N ARG A 58 3.83 1.64 -5.84
CA ARG A 58 3.44 1.48 -4.45
C ARG A 58 4.41 0.54 -3.76
N PHE A 59 4.78 0.87 -2.53
CA PHE A 59 5.80 0.14 -1.78
C PHE A 59 5.27 -0.43 -0.48
N ALA A 60 5.93 -1.48 -0.02
CA ALA A 60 5.65 -2.11 1.26
C ALA A 60 6.93 -2.36 2.07
N SER A 61 6.84 -2.18 3.39
CA SER A 61 7.97 -2.33 4.32
C SER A 61 7.49 -2.81 5.70
N PRO A 62 8.38 -3.15 6.65
CA PRO A 62 7.95 -3.49 8.01
C PRO A 62 7.06 -2.38 8.62
N CYS A 63 5.94 -2.79 9.20
CA CYS A 63 4.98 -1.87 9.81
C CYS A 63 5.53 -1.33 11.13
N ALA A 64 5.66 0.00 11.24
CA ALA A 64 6.12 0.65 12.46
C ALA A 64 5.10 0.60 13.61
N ALA A 65 3.83 0.23 13.34
CA ALA A 65 2.73 0.18 14.32
C ALA A 65 2.72 1.42 15.22
N LYS A 66 3.04 1.27 16.51
CA LYS A 66 3.10 2.37 17.48
C LYS A 66 4.05 3.52 17.11
N GLY A 67 5.04 3.27 16.26
CA GLY A 67 5.94 4.29 15.72
C GLY A 67 5.43 5.00 14.46
N CYS A 68 4.24 4.65 13.95
CA CYS A 68 3.62 5.27 12.79
C CYS A 68 2.65 6.36 13.21
N ALA A 69 2.72 7.54 12.57
CA ALA A 69 1.79 8.65 12.82
C ALA A 69 0.31 8.30 12.51
N ASN A 70 0.08 7.32 11.63
CA ASN A 70 -1.25 6.86 11.25
C ASN A 70 -1.78 5.71 12.13
N TRP A 71 -1.15 5.44 13.27
CA TRP A 71 -1.57 4.36 14.18
C TRP A 71 -2.52 4.88 15.25
N SER A 72 -3.71 4.28 15.37
CA SER A 72 -4.74 4.64 16.36
C SER A 72 -4.44 4.12 17.77
N GLY A 73 -3.31 3.45 17.97
CA GLY A 73 -2.98 2.70 19.19
C GLY A 73 -3.20 1.19 19.04
N HIS A 74 -4.10 0.75 18.16
CA HIS A 74 -4.37 -0.67 17.91
C HIS A 74 -4.59 -1.04 16.44
N HIS A 75 -4.78 -0.07 15.53
CA HIS A 75 -4.93 -0.32 14.10
C HIS A 75 -4.38 0.85 13.26
N CYS A 76 -4.21 0.63 11.95
CA CYS A 76 -3.81 1.62 10.96
C CYS A 76 -5.03 2.39 10.45
N MET A 77 -5.06 3.71 10.70
CA MET A 77 -6.17 4.61 10.35
C MET A 77 -6.28 4.91 8.84
N VAL A 78 -5.21 4.71 8.07
CA VAL A 78 -5.25 4.92 6.61
C VAL A 78 -6.28 4.02 5.95
N LEU A 79 -6.40 2.77 6.44
CA LEU A 79 -7.40 1.84 5.92
C LEU A 79 -8.82 2.33 6.23
N ASP A 80 -9.07 2.83 7.43
CA ASP A 80 -10.38 3.35 7.84
C ASP A 80 -10.82 4.54 6.97
N ILE A 81 -9.91 5.49 6.75
CA ILE A 81 -10.14 6.66 5.89
C ILE A 81 -10.41 6.19 4.46
N ALA A 82 -9.60 5.29 3.93
CA ALA A 82 -9.78 4.80 2.58
C ALA A 82 -11.11 4.08 2.40
N ARG A 83 -11.55 3.29 3.38
CA ARG A 83 -12.86 2.64 3.36
C ARG A 83 -14.01 3.65 3.32
N GLN A 84 -13.92 4.73 4.09
CA GLN A 84 -14.93 5.79 4.09
C GLN A 84 -15.01 6.51 2.73
N LEU A 85 -13.85 6.75 2.09
CA LEU A 85 -13.77 7.47 0.82
C LEU A 85 -14.10 6.60 -0.39
N ALA A 86 -13.81 5.30 -0.33
CA ALA A 86 -13.87 4.47 -1.53
C ALA A 86 -15.30 4.17 -1.99
N HIS A 87 -16.34 4.48 -1.20
CA HIS A 87 -17.74 4.12 -1.47
C HIS A 87 -17.88 2.65 -1.97
N ILE A 88 -17.01 1.76 -1.51
CA ILE A 88 -16.95 0.38 -1.99
C ILE A 88 -18.13 -0.35 -1.37
N GLU A 89 -19.15 -0.62 -2.19
CA GLU A 89 -20.15 -1.60 -1.86
C GLU A 89 -19.48 -2.97 -1.76
N PRO A 90 -19.82 -3.79 -0.75
CA PRO A 90 -19.25 -5.11 -0.58
C PRO A 90 -19.71 -6.03 -1.72
N HIS A 91 -19.00 -6.02 -2.85
CA HIS A 91 -19.10 -7.07 -3.84
C HIS A 91 -18.33 -8.29 -3.32
N VAL A 92 -19.06 -9.13 -2.58
CA VAL A 92 -18.55 -10.31 -1.88
C VAL A 92 -17.94 -11.33 -2.85
N ASP A 93 -18.38 -11.34 -4.12
CA ASP A 93 -18.08 -12.39 -5.10
C ASP A 93 -16.84 -12.15 -6.00
N GLU A 94 -16.13 -11.02 -5.86
CA GLU A 94 -14.89 -10.83 -6.62
C GLU A 94 -13.69 -11.55 -5.98
N LEU A 95 -12.95 -12.30 -6.80
CA LEU A 95 -11.67 -12.88 -6.44
C LEU A 95 -10.71 -11.78 -5.97
N LEU A 96 -10.07 -12.00 -4.82
CA LEU A 96 -9.09 -11.04 -4.30
C LEU A 96 -7.89 -10.91 -5.27
N PRO A 97 -7.35 -9.69 -5.47
CA PRO A 97 -6.23 -9.46 -6.38
C PRO A 97 -4.99 -10.27 -5.95
N ALA A 98 -4.08 -10.64 -6.85
CA ALA A 98 -2.81 -11.21 -6.41
C ALA A 98 -2.03 -10.19 -5.54
N CYS A 99 -1.37 -10.65 -4.47
CA CYS A 99 -0.64 -9.74 -3.57
C CYS A 99 0.50 -10.48 -2.86
N SER A 100 1.73 -10.04 -3.13
CA SER A 100 2.97 -10.66 -2.63
C SER A 100 3.20 -10.56 -1.12
N ILE A 101 2.41 -9.73 -0.41
CA ILE A 101 2.54 -9.51 1.03
C ILE A 101 1.32 -9.93 1.84
N ARG A 102 0.26 -10.51 1.23
CA ARG A 102 -1.05 -10.73 1.89
C ARG A 102 -0.93 -11.40 3.26
N THR A 103 -0.12 -12.46 3.36
CA THR A 103 0.04 -13.26 4.57
C THR A 103 0.70 -12.50 5.73
N THR A 104 1.42 -11.42 5.44
CA THR A 104 2.07 -10.56 6.44
C THR A 104 1.47 -9.15 6.49
N CYS A 105 0.49 -8.82 5.64
CA CYS A 105 0.01 -7.46 5.45
C CYS A 105 -0.79 -6.96 6.67
N ARG A 106 -0.44 -5.76 7.17
CA ARG A 106 -1.15 -5.11 8.28
C ARG A 106 -2.64 -4.94 7.98
N TRP A 107 -2.99 -4.44 6.79
CA TRP A 107 -4.39 -4.18 6.44
C TRP A 107 -5.19 -5.47 6.31
N PHE A 108 -4.60 -6.53 5.76
CA PHE A 108 -5.24 -7.85 5.72
C PHE A 108 -5.42 -8.45 7.12
N MET A 109 -4.44 -8.30 8.01
CA MET A 109 -4.60 -8.73 9.41
C MET A 109 -5.71 -7.96 10.14
N GLN A 110 -6.03 -6.74 9.69
CA GLN A 110 -7.02 -5.85 10.29
C GLN A 110 -8.45 -6.16 9.84
N GLU A 111 -8.68 -6.25 8.53
CA GLU A 111 -10.03 -6.40 7.95
C GLU A 111 -10.11 -7.51 6.87
N GLY A 112 -9.07 -8.33 6.72
CA GLY A 112 -9.09 -9.48 5.82
C GLY A 112 -9.29 -9.11 4.35
N GLY A 113 -10.22 -9.82 3.69
CA GLY A 113 -10.51 -9.65 2.28
C GLY A 113 -11.05 -8.27 1.92
N ASP A 114 -11.77 -7.61 2.84
CA ASP A 114 -12.37 -6.30 2.59
C ASP A 114 -11.28 -5.25 2.39
N ALA A 115 -10.25 -5.26 3.24
CA ALA A 115 -9.05 -4.46 3.03
C ALA A 115 -8.38 -4.73 1.68
N CYS A 116 -8.36 -6.00 1.23
CA CYS A 116 -7.75 -6.37 -0.05
C CYS A 116 -8.53 -5.86 -1.26
N ARG A 117 -9.84 -5.66 -1.17
CA ARG A 117 -10.66 -5.08 -2.26
C ARG A 117 -10.46 -3.56 -2.35
N ILE A 118 -10.28 -2.90 -1.22
CA ILE A 118 -10.01 -1.45 -1.15
C ILE A 118 -8.57 -1.15 -1.57
N CYS A 119 -7.61 -2.00 -1.19
CA CYS A 119 -6.18 -1.75 -1.34
C CYS A 119 -5.77 -1.24 -2.74
N PRO A 120 -6.16 -1.86 -3.87
CA PRO A 120 -5.82 -1.37 -5.21
C PRO A 120 -6.32 0.04 -5.54
N LYS A 121 -7.34 0.55 -4.85
CA LYS A 121 -7.86 1.91 -5.08
C LYS A 121 -7.08 3.00 -4.35
N ILE A 122 -6.10 2.62 -3.53
CA ILE A 122 -5.31 3.56 -2.72
C ILE A 122 -3.97 3.81 -3.38
N ASN A 123 -3.78 5.05 -3.82
CA ASN A 123 -2.51 5.60 -4.25
C ASN A 123 -1.89 6.43 -3.11
N THR A 124 -0.57 6.33 -2.93
CA THR A 124 0.20 7.04 -1.90
C THR A 124 1.00 8.22 -2.45
N GLY A 125 0.98 8.44 -3.77
CA GLY A 125 1.58 9.61 -4.39
C GLY A 125 0.78 10.87 -4.13
N PHE A 126 1.47 12.01 -4.00
CA PHE A 126 0.85 13.31 -4.07
C PHE A 126 0.77 13.72 -5.54
N ALA A 127 -0.43 14.02 -6.04
CA ALA A 127 -0.56 14.67 -7.35
C ALA A 127 -0.16 16.15 -7.17
N GLU A 128 0.77 16.64 -8.00
CA GLU A 128 0.93 18.08 -8.17
C GLU A 128 -0.34 18.59 -8.86
N VAL A 129 -1.04 19.52 -8.23
CA VAL A 129 -2.15 20.22 -8.88
C VAL A 129 -1.51 21.20 -9.84
N GLU A 130 -1.60 20.96 -11.15
CA GLU A 130 -1.28 21.99 -12.14
C GLU A 130 -2.21 23.17 -11.90
N THR A 131 -1.66 24.23 -11.29
CA THR A 131 -2.31 25.54 -11.26
C THR A 131 -2.31 26.06 -12.68
N VAL A 132 -3.48 26.03 -13.32
CA VAL A 132 -3.77 26.76 -14.57
C VAL A 132 -3.64 28.27 -14.35
#